data_AF-A0A7W5B783-F1
#
_entry.id   AF-A0A7W5B783-F1
#
_cell.length_a   1.000
_cell.length_b   1.000
_cell.length_c   1.000
_cell.angle_alpha   90.00
_cell.angle_beta   90.00
_cell.angle_gamma   90.00
#
_symmetry.space_group_name_H-M   'P 1'
#
loop_
_entity.id
_entity.type
_entity.pdbx_description
1 polymer ?
#
loop_
_entity_poly.entity_id
_entity_poly.type
_entity_poly.pdbx_seq_one_letter_code
_entity_poly.pdbx_strand_id
1 'polypeptide(L)'
;MLSQSLNGKLVEDLREMLRSYGRRRFPALREEVDDLVAQTLADVWQYRQEGSMQEASEPEAALRKLAHTVFRRRAADLFRRKARQDVFSLEDLPEVEQFDGAVPERSRALLYQRMLRVCLRQLAEASREDRLLLTRAAGLGRDDEAAPPRGMGAMSARERQRLRRLRQALAEAIRRDLGEDARQLLRSDF
;
A
#
# COMPACT_ATOMS: atom_id res chain seq x y z
N MET A 1 15.71 27.55 -35.21
CA MET A 1 14.82 26.37 -35.33
C MET A 1 15.32 25.12 -34.60
N LEU A 2 16.58 25.05 -34.11
CA LEU A 2 17.12 23.86 -33.42
C LEU A 2 16.56 23.64 -31.99
N SER A 3 16.12 24.70 -31.31
CA SER A 3 15.63 24.66 -29.91
C SER A 3 14.27 23.96 -29.73
N GLN A 4 13.41 23.93 -30.75
CA GLN A 4 12.13 23.19 -30.69
C GLN A 4 12.33 21.68 -30.83
N SER A 5 13.33 21.24 -31.59
CA SER A 5 13.61 19.80 -31.80
C SER A 5 14.20 19.11 -30.57
N LEU A 6 15.03 19.84 -29.79
CA LEU A 6 15.65 19.34 -28.55
C LEU A 6 14.63 19.15 -27.42
N ASN A 7 13.63 20.04 -27.33
CA ASN A 7 12.54 19.90 -26.37
C ASN A 7 11.66 18.67 -26.69
N GLY A 8 11.46 18.33 -27.96
CA GLY A 8 10.68 17.15 -28.35
C GLY A 8 11.30 15.82 -27.88
N LYS A 9 12.59 15.62 -28.16
CA LYS A 9 13.32 14.42 -27.74
C LYS A 9 13.37 14.27 -26.22
N LEU A 10 13.62 15.35 -25.49
CA LEU A 10 13.64 15.32 -24.02
C LEU A 10 12.29 14.94 -23.42
N VAL A 11 11.18 15.38 -24.03
CA VAL A 11 9.82 15.01 -23.59
C VAL A 11 9.55 13.53 -23.86
N GLU A 12 9.96 13.01 -25.02
CA GLU A 12 9.83 11.59 -25.34
C GLU A 12 10.65 10.72 -24.38
N ASP A 13 11.91 11.08 -24.13
CA ASP A 13 12.79 10.38 -23.18
C ASP A 13 12.19 10.36 -21.77
N LEU A 14 11.66 11.49 -21.30
CA LEU A 14 10.98 11.58 -20.01
C LEU A 14 9.73 10.71 -19.98
N ARG A 15 8.94 10.72 -21.07
CA ARG A 15 7.72 9.93 -21.18
C ARG A 15 8.02 8.44 -21.09
N GLU A 16 9.02 7.96 -21.83
CA GLU A 16 9.44 6.55 -21.77
C GLU A 16 9.99 6.17 -20.40
N MET A 17 10.84 7.02 -19.82
CA MET A 17 11.40 6.80 -18.48
C MET A 17 10.31 6.67 -17.42
N LEU A 18 9.34 7.59 -17.41
CA LEU A 18 8.24 7.58 -16.43
C LEU A 18 7.28 6.41 -16.67
N ARG A 19 6.97 6.06 -17.93
CA ARG A 19 6.17 4.88 -18.27
C ARG A 19 6.81 3.59 -17.80
N SER A 20 8.10 3.40 -18.11
CA SER A 20 8.85 2.22 -17.72
C SER A 20 8.89 2.08 -16.19
N TYR A 21 9.16 3.19 -15.49
CA TYR A 21 9.14 3.22 -14.03
C TYR A 21 7.76 2.91 -13.46
N GLY A 22 6.70 3.56 -13.96
CA GLY A 22 5.32 3.38 -13.51
C GLY A 22 4.84 1.93 -13.67
N ARG A 23 5.04 1.34 -14.85
CA ARG A 23 4.63 -0.04 -15.14
C ARG A 23 5.38 -1.08 -14.31
N ARG A 24 6.66 -0.84 -13.99
CA ARG A 24 7.46 -1.73 -13.13
C ARG A 24 7.13 -1.59 -11.65
N ARG A 25 6.94 -0.36 -11.15
CA ARG A 25 6.78 -0.09 -9.72
C ARG A 25 5.32 -0.18 -9.25
N PHE A 26 4.37 0.16 -10.11
CA PHE A 26 2.94 0.22 -9.79
C PHE A 26 2.11 -0.60 -10.80
N PRO A 27 2.20 -1.95 -10.78
CA PRO A 27 1.49 -2.79 -11.73
C PRO A 27 -0.04 -2.67 -11.62
N ALA A 28 -0.57 -2.31 -10.45
CA ALA A 28 -2.01 -2.07 -10.24
C ALA A 28 -2.52 -0.78 -10.90
N LEU A 29 -1.63 0.10 -11.36
CA LEU A 29 -1.99 1.38 -11.99
C LEU A 29 -1.77 1.36 -13.51
N ARG A 30 -1.65 0.18 -14.12
CA ARG A 30 -1.21 0.05 -15.53
C ARG A 30 -2.03 0.86 -16.52
N GLU A 31 -3.34 0.94 -16.31
CA GLU A 31 -4.26 1.70 -17.16
C GLU A 31 -4.09 3.21 -16.97
N GLU A 32 -3.78 3.65 -15.74
CA GLU A 32 -3.61 5.07 -15.42
C GLU A 32 -2.18 5.60 -15.60
N VAL A 33 -1.20 4.74 -15.87
CA VAL A 33 0.21 5.18 -16.02
C VAL A 33 0.32 6.23 -17.12
N ASP A 34 -0.33 6.02 -18.26
CA ASP A 34 -0.22 6.93 -19.41
C ASP A 34 -0.80 8.32 -19.09
N ASP A 35 -1.91 8.38 -18.37
CA ASP A 35 -2.53 9.63 -17.90
C ASP A 35 -1.68 10.32 -16.85
N LEU A 36 -1.14 9.58 -15.88
CA LEU A 36 -0.25 10.11 -14.86
C LEU A 36 1.01 10.72 -15.47
N VAL A 37 1.56 10.08 -16.51
CA VAL A 37 2.73 10.60 -17.23
C VAL A 37 2.36 11.89 -17.97
N ALA A 38 1.24 11.91 -18.70
CA ALA A 38 0.79 13.10 -19.41
C ALA A 38 0.57 14.30 -18.47
N GLN A 39 -0.13 14.08 -17.35
CA GLN A 39 -0.37 15.13 -16.36
C GLN A 39 0.93 15.61 -15.70
N THR A 40 1.85 14.70 -15.39
CA THR A 40 3.14 15.08 -14.79
C THR A 40 3.96 15.92 -15.76
N LEU A 41 4.00 15.55 -17.04
CA LEU A 41 4.72 16.33 -18.05
C LEU A 41 4.08 17.71 -18.26
N ALA A 42 2.74 17.79 -18.25
CA ALA A 42 2.03 19.06 -18.34
C ALA A 42 2.37 20.00 -17.18
N ASP A 43 2.32 19.52 -15.93
CA ASP A 43 2.67 20.31 -14.75
C ASP A 43 4.13 20.77 -14.78
N VAL A 44 5.06 19.89 -15.14
CA VAL A 44 6.49 20.21 -15.20
C VAL A 44 6.76 21.26 -16.29
N TRP A 45 6.04 21.20 -17.40
CA TRP A 45 6.09 22.22 -18.44
C TRP A 45 5.45 23.54 -18.06
N GLN A 46 4.30 23.50 -17.38
CA GLN A 46 3.68 24.70 -16.86
C GLN A 46 4.61 25.39 -15.84
N TYR A 47 5.18 24.62 -14.91
CA TYR A 47 6.14 25.12 -13.93
C TYR A 47 7.39 25.75 -14.57
N ARG A 48 7.87 25.19 -15.69
CA ARG A 48 8.97 25.78 -16.47
C ARG A 48 8.56 27.08 -17.17
N GLN A 49 7.34 27.16 -17.70
CA GLN A 49 6.85 28.33 -18.43
C GLN A 49 6.50 29.51 -17.52
N GLU A 50 6.00 29.25 -16.30
CA GLU A 50 5.61 30.27 -15.32
C GLU A 50 6.79 31.04 -14.70
N GLY A 51 8.02 30.78 -15.15
CA GLY A 51 9.18 31.61 -14.81
C GLY A 51 9.68 31.47 -13.38
N SER A 52 9.11 30.56 -12.57
CA SER A 52 9.61 30.27 -11.21
C SER A 52 10.96 29.54 -11.21
N MET A 53 11.49 29.21 -12.39
CA MET A 53 12.86 28.81 -12.66
C MET A 53 13.48 29.72 -13.73
N GLN A 54 13.61 31.01 -13.41
CA GLN A 54 14.52 31.91 -14.13
C GLN A 54 15.95 31.60 -13.68
N GLU A 55 16.65 30.74 -14.42
CA GLU A 55 18.03 30.98 -14.85
C GLU A 55 18.51 29.84 -15.76
N ALA A 56 19.31 30.22 -16.75
CA ALA A 56 19.60 29.48 -17.98
C ALA A 56 20.51 28.24 -17.82
N SER A 57 20.46 27.54 -16.68
CA SER A 57 21.46 26.51 -16.35
C SER A 57 20.96 25.38 -15.43
N GLU A 58 19.68 24.99 -15.52
CA GLU A 58 19.27 23.72 -14.91
C GLU A 58 19.64 22.57 -15.86
N PRO A 59 20.55 21.65 -15.48
CA PRO A 59 20.90 20.51 -16.31
C PRO A 59 19.66 19.67 -16.55
N GLU A 60 19.50 19.06 -17.74
CA GLU A 60 18.37 18.16 -18.06
C GLU A 60 18.12 17.09 -16.99
N ALA A 61 19.16 16.73 -16.24
CA ALA A 61 19.12 15.86 -15.07
C ALA A 61 18.20 16.37 -13.93
N ALA A 62 18.11 17.68 -13.72
CA ALA A 62 17.26 18.28 -12.69
C ALA A 62 15.78 18.23 -13.09
N LEU A 63 15.45 18.52 -14.35
CA LEU A 63 14.11 18.29 -14.91
C LEU A 63 13.70 16.81 -14.83
N ARG A 64 14.61 15.88 -15.14
CA ARG A 64 14.37 14.43 -14.96
C ARG A 64 14.08 14.07 -13.51
N LYS A 65 14.84 14.62 -12.56
CA LYS A 65 14.60 14.40 -11.12
C LYS A 65 13.25 14.97 -10.69
N LEU A 66 12.93 16.18 -11.10
CA LEU A 66 11.65 16.83 -10.78
C LEU A 66 10.45 16.06 -11.35
N ALA A 67 10.51 15.69 -12.64
CA ALA A 67 9.47 14.88 -13.25
C ALA A 67 9.30 13.52 -12.53
N HIS A 68 10.41 12.88 -12.16
CA HIS A 68 10.37 11.62 -11.43
C HIS A 68 9.79 11.77 -10.00
N THR A 69 10.14 12.83 -9.27
CA THR A 69 9.61 13.05 -7.91
C THR A 69 8.13 13.38 -7.92
N VAL A 70 7.68 14.23 -8.85
CA VAL A 70 6.26 14.57 -9.04
C VAL A 70 5.48 13.31 -9.42
N PHE A 71 5.94 12.57 -10.42
CA PHE A 71 5.30 11.32 -10.85
C PHE A 71 5.19 10.31 -9.71
N ARG A 72 6.31 10.05 -9.00
CA ARG A 72 6.35 9.08 -7.90
C ARG A 72 5.36 9.45 -6.79
N ARG A 73 5.26 10.73 -6.46
CA ARG A 73 4.30 11.20 -5.44
C ARG A 73 2.86 10.99 -5.91
N ARG A 74 2.52 11.41 -7.14
CA ARG A 74 1.18 11.22 -7.71
C ARG A 74 0.79 9.75 -7.81
N ALA A 75 1.68 8.90 -8.31
CA ALA A 75 1.46 7.46 -8.42
C ALA A 75 1.24 6.82 -7.04
N ALA A 76 2.01 7.21 -6.02
CA ALA A 76 1.81 6.72 -4.66
C ALA A 76 0.46 7.18 -4.08
N ASP A 77 0.06 8.42 -4.32
CA ASP A 77 -1.21 8.96 -3.82
C ASP A 77 -2.42 8.36 -4.55
N LEU A 78 -2.32 8.11 -5.86
CA LEU A 78 -3.33 7.36 -6.61
C LEU A 78 -3.42 5.91 -6.12
N PHE A 79 -2.28 5.23 -5.95
CA PHE A 79 -2.24 3.87 -5.44
C PHE A 79 -2.88 3.76 -4.05
N ARG A 80 -2.61 4.71 -3.14
CA ARG A 80 -3.26 4.76 -1.83
C ARG A 80 -4.77 4.99 -1.94
N ARG A 81 -5.21 5.85 -2.86
CA ARG A 81 -6.64 6.11 -3.10
C ARG A 81 -7.35 4.87 -3.62
N LYS A 82 -6.79 4.22 -4.65
CA LYS A 82 -7.30 2.92 -5.14
C LYS A 82 -7.29 1.86 -4.06
N ALA A 83 -6.19 1.67 -3.33
CA ALA A 83 -6.15 0.70 -2.24
C ALA A 83 -7.21 0.97 -1.15
N ARG A 84 -7.56 2.24 -0.88
CA ARG A 84 -8.68 2.56 0.01
C ARG A 84 -10.01 2.19 -0.63
N GLN A 85 -10.23 2.56 -1.89
CA GLN A 85 -11.44 2.20 -2.64
C GLN A 85 -11.62 0.69 -2.74
N ASP A 86 -10.57 -0.07 -3.02
CA ASP A 86 -10.59 -1.53 -3.08
C ASP A 86 -10.91 -2.15 -1.71
N VAL A 87 -10.43 -1.56 -0.61
CA VAL A 87 -10.82 -1.96 0.76
C VAL A 87 -12.30 -1.70 1.03
N PHE A 88 -12.89 -0.65 0.44
CA PHE A 88 -14.34 -0.42 0.51
C PHE A 88 -15.12 -1.27 -0.52
N SER A 89 -14.50 -1.64 -1.64
CA SER A 89 -15.05 -2.52 -2.69
C SER A 89 -14.97 -4.01 -2.34
N LEU A 90 -14.52 -4.37 -1.13
CA LEU A 90 -14.64 -5.72 -0.56
C LEU A 90 -16.10 -6.17 -0.36
N GLU A 91 -17.07 -5.29 -0.63
CA GLU A 91 -18.49 -5.64 -0.80
C GLU A 91 -18.74 -6.43 -2.11
N ASP A 92 -17.90 -6.24 -3.14
CA ASP A 92 -17.96 -6.93 -4.45
C ASP A 92 -16.95 -8.08 -4.57
N LEU A 93 -16.50 -8.64 -3.44
CA LEU A 93 -15.83 -9.94 -3.49
C LEU A 93 -16.84 -10.93 -4.08
N PRO A 94 -16.49 -11.69 -5.14
CA PRO A 94 -17.35 -12.76 -5.60
C PRO A 94 -17.69 -13.61 -4.38
N GLU A 95 -18.98 -13.82 -4.13
CA GLU A 95 -19.43 -14.84 -3.20
C GLU A 95 -18.62 -16.08 -3.56
N VAL A 96 -17.69 -16.45 -2.67
CA VAL A 96 -16.68 -17.46 -2.93
C VAL A 96 -17.37 -18.62 -3.63
N GLU A 97 -16.93 -18.91 -4.87
CA GLU A 97 -17.41 -20.05 -5.62
C GLU A 97 -17.44 -21.25 -4.67
N GLN A 98 -18.64 -21.79 -4.57
CA GLN A 98 -19.10 -22.88 -3.71
C GLN A 98 -17.97 -23.81 -3.24
N PHE A 99 -17.42 -23.53 -2.06
CA PHE A 99 -16.75 -24.57 -1.28
C PHE A 99 -17.85 -25.56 -0.86
N ASP A 100 -17.76 -26.77 -1.40
CA ASP A 100 -18.67 -27.90 -1.17
C ASP A 100 -18.45 -28.51 0.23
N GLY A 101 -18.54 -27.66 1.25
CA GLY A 101 -18.38 -28.00 2.67
C GLY A 101 -19.71 -27.86 3.41
N ALA A 102 -19.97 -28.77 4.35
CA ALA A 102 -21.21 -28.81 5.12
C ALA A 102 -21.58 -27.43 5.71
N VAL A 103 -22.87 -27.10 5.76
CA VAL A 103 -23.43 -25.79 6.17
C VAL A 103 -22.76 -25.10 7.39
N PRO A 104 -22.33 -25.78 8.48
CA PRO A 104 -21.63 -25.12 9.59
C PRO A 104 -20.20 -24.63 9.26
N GLU A 105 -19.56 -25.17 8.23
CA GLU A 105 -18.23 -24.75 7.76
C GLU A 105 -18.30 -23.42 7.00
N ARG A 106 -19.41 -23.18 6.27
CA ARG A 106 -19.62 -21.96 5.47
C ARG A 106 -19.87 -20.73 6.34
N SER A 107 -20.69 -20.84 7.39
CA SER A 107 -20.94 -19.74 8.33
C SER A 107 -19.66 -19.35 9.08
N ARG A 108 -18.84 -20.35 9.43
CA ARG A 108 -17.53 -20.17 10.05
C ARG A 108 -16.52 -19.52 9.11
N ALA A 109 -16.47 -19.92 7.84
CA ALA A 109 -15.61 -19.31 6.83
C ALA A 109 -15.95 -17.82 6.60
N LEU A 110 -17.24 -17.50 6.50
CA LEU A 110 -17.71 -16.11 6.39
C LEU A 110 -17.35 -15.28 7.64
N LEU A 111 -17.45 -15.87 8.84
CA LEU A 111 -17.06 -15.20 10.07
C LEU A 111 -15.55 -14.89 10.09
N TYR A 112 -14.70 -15.85 9.73
CA TYR A 112 -13.26 -15.61 9.63
C TYR A 112 -12.91 -14.56 8.58
N GLN A 113 -13.59 -14.58 7.43
CA GLN A 113 -13.39 -13.57 6.39
C GLN A 113 -13.71 -12.17 6.94
N ARG A 114 -14.83 -12.01 7.65
CA ARG A 114 -15.19 -10.75 8.30
C ARG A 114 -14.20 -10.35 9.39
N MET A 115 -13.74 -11.29 10.21
CA MET A 115 -12.73 -11.04 11.24
C MET A 115 -11.40 -10.57 10.63
N LEU A 116 -10.98 -11.20 9.54
CA LEU A 116 -9.78 -10.83 8.80
C LEU A 116 -9.89 -9.38 8.28
N ARG A 117 -11.06 -8.97 7.77
CA ARG A 117 -11.31 -7.58 7.35
C ARG A 117 -11.11 -6.60 8.50
N VAL A 118 -11.67 -6.89 9.67
CA VAL A 118 -11.50 -6.04 10.86
C VAL A 118 -10.02 -5.94 11.25
N CYS A 119 -9.31 -7.06 11.26
CA CYS A 119 -7.87 -7.08 11.53
C CYS A 119 -7.07 -6.23 10.52
N LEU A 120 -7.37 -6.34 9.22
CA LEU A 120 -6.69 -5.57 8.17
C LEU A 120 -6.94 -4.07 8.31
N ARG A 121 -8.17 -3.66 8.62
CA ARG A 121 -8.51 -2.26 8.88
C ARG A 121 -7.74 -1.70 10.07
N GLN A 122 -7.72 -2.43 11.19
CA GLN A 122 -6.97 -2.05 12.38
C GLN A 122 -5.46 -1.98 12.11
N LEU A 123 -4.91 -2.89 11.30
CA LEU A 123 -3.52 -2.84 10.87
C LEU A 123 -3.22 -1.64 9.96
N ALA A 124 -4.15 -1.22 9.11
CA ALA A 124 -3.99 -0.05 8.25
C ALA A 124 -3.95 1.26 9.05
N GLU A 125 -4.70 1.33 10.16
CA GLU A 125 -4.70 2.46 11.10
C GLU A 125 -3.51 2.42 12.07
N ALA A 126 -2.89 1.26 12.28
CA ALA A 126 -1.76 1.09 13.19
C ALA A 126 -0.45 1.74 12.68
N SER A 127 0.36 2.22 13.63
CA SER A 127 1.68 2.78 13.32
C SER A 127 2.59 1.73 12.68
N ARG A 128 3.64 2.18 11.98
CA ARG A 128 4.63 1.27 11.37
C ARG A 128 5.30 0.38 12.42
N GLU A 129 5.60 0.92 13.60
CA GLU A 129 6.21 0.17 14.70
C GLU A 129 5.29 -0.92 15.24
N ASP A 130 4.00 -0.61 15.39
CA ASP A 130 3.00 -1.56 15.89
C ASP A 130 2.80 -2.71 14.90
N ARG A 131 2.77 -2.41 13.59
CA ARG A 131 2.73 -3.44 12.55
C ARG A 131 3.94 -4.36 12.60
N LEU A 132 5.15 -3.80 12.69
CA LEU A 132 6.38 -4.60 12.81
C LEU A 132 6.38 -5.46 14.07
N LEU A 133 5.85 -4.95 15.18
CA LEU A 133 5.74 -5.69 16.44
C LEU A 133 4.76 -6.87 16.31
N LEU A 134 3.63 -6.68 15.64
CA LEU A 134 2.64 -7.73 15.37
C LEU A 134 3.18 -8.79 14.42
N THR A 135 3.82 -8.38 13.31
CA THR A 135 4.48 -9.27 12.35
C THR A 135 5.54 -10.14 13.05
N ARG A 136 6.37 -9.52 13.89
CA ARG A 136 7.37 -10.21 14.72
C ARG A 136 6.76 -11.20 15.71
N ALA A 137 5.68 -10.81 16.38
CA ALA A 137 4.98 -11.67 17.33
C ALA A 137 4.25 -12.84 16.67
N ALA A 138 3.81 -12.67 15.42
CA ALA A 138 3.17 -13.71 14.62
C ALA A 138 4.16 -14.66 13.92
N GLY A 139 5.47 -14.38 13.99
CA GLY A 139 6.50 -15.16 13.29
C GLY A 139 6.48 -15.01 11.77
N LEU A 140 5.65 -14.09 11.24
CA LEU A 140 5.54 -13.79 9.82
C LEU A 140 6.77 -12.94 9.43
N GLY A 141 7.55 -13.37 8.44
CA GLY A 141 8.85 -12.78 8.11
C GLY A 141 10.07 -13.61 8.53
N ARG A 142 9.86 -14.85 8.96
CA ARG A 142 10.85 -15.92 8.87
C ARG A 142 10.77 -16.50 7.46
N ASP A 143 11.54 -15.97 6.53
CA ASP A 143 11.92 -16.77 5.37
C ASP A 143 12.97 -17.77 5.88
N ASP A 144 12.67 -19.06 5.72
CA ASP A 144 13.30 -20.21 6.39
C ASP A 144 14.80 -20.45 6.12
N GLU A 145 15.58 -19.48 5.63
CA GLU A 145 17.02 -19.71 5.35
C GLU A 145 18.00 -18.63 5.79
N ALA A 146 17.58 -17.56 6.47
CA ALA A 146 18.52 -16.57 6.98
C ALA A 146 18.39 -16.41 8.50
N ALA A 147 19.51 -16.62 9.19
CA ALA A 147 19.75 -16.36 10.59
C ALA A 147 18.91 -15.19 11.15
N PRO A 148 18.48 -15.25 12.43
CA PRO A 148 17.67 -14.18 13.02
C PRO A 148 18.36 -12.84 12.78
N PRO A 149 17.67 -11.84 12.19
CA PRO A 149 18.29 -10.55 11.93
C PRO A 149 18.88 -10.03 13.24
N ARG A 150 20.19 -9.77 13.24
CA ARG A 150 20.95 -9.25 14.40
C ARG A 150 20.21 -8.02 14.92
N GLY A 151 19.49 -8.18 16.03
CA GLY A 151 18.53 -7.19 16.54
C GLY A 151 17.24 -7.79 17.12
N MET A 152 16.92 -9.05 16.84
CA MET A 152 15.79 -9.76 17.47
C MET A 152 16.12 -10.32 18.87
N GLY A 153 16.54 -9.46 19.81
CA GLY A 153 16.67 -9.84 21.23
C GLY A 153 15.31 -10.11 21.88
N ALA A 154 15.26 -10.80 23.03
CA ALA A 154 14.01 -11.05 23.77
C ALA A 154 13.13 -9.78 23.88
N MET A 155 11.81 -9.91 23.69
CA MET A 155 10.90 -8.75 23.76
C MET A 155 11.02 -8.06 25.12
N SER A 156 11.31 -6.76 25.09
CA SER A 156 11.35 -5.93 26.28
C SER A 156 9.99 -5.93 26.99
N ALA A 157 9.97 -5.61 28.29
CA ALA A 157 8.71 -5.52 29.05
C ALA A 157 7.74 -4.50 28.44
N ARG A 158 8.27 -3.40 27.88
CA ARG A 158 7.50 -2.35 27.18
C ARG A 158 6.87 -2.87 25.89
N GLU A 159 7.63 -3.60 25.07
CA GLU A 159 7.12 -4.22 23.85
C GLU A 159 6.03 -5.26 24.15
N ARG A 160 6.20 -6.06 25.21
CA ARG A 160 5.17 -7.02 25.66
C ARG A 160 3.89 -6.32 26.10
N GLN A 161 4.00 -5.22 26.85
CA GLN A 161 2.84 -4.42 27.25
C GLN A 161 2.15 -3.77 26.04
N ARG A 162 2.93 -3.26 25.08
CA ARG A 162 2.42 -2.67 23.83
C ARG A 162 1.70 -3.72 22.98
N LEU A 163 2.28 -4.91 22.82
CA LEU A 163 1.65 -6.04 22.12
C LEU A 163 0.34 -6.47 22.79
N ARG A 164 0.31 -6.52 24.13
CA ARG A 164 -0.93 -6.83 24.87
C ARG A 164 -2.02 -5.80 24.57
N ARG A 165 -1.70 -4.51 24.58
CA ARG A 165 -2.65 -3.43 24.25
C ARG A 165 -3.15 -3.55 22.81
N LEU A 166 -2.27 -3.83 21.86
CA LEU A 166 -2.65 -4.03 20.45
C LEU A 166 -3.59 -5.22 20.27
N ARG A 167 -3.31 -6.36 20.93
CA ARG A 167 -4.20 -7.53 20.92
C ARG A 167 -5.56 -7.25 21.54
N GLN A 168 -5.59 -6.48 22.63
CA GLN A 168 -6.85 -6.05 23.26
C GLN A 168 -7.66 -5.14 22.33
N ALA A 169 -7.01 -4.15 21.70
CA ALA A 169 -7.66 -3.26 20.73
C ALA A 169 -8.23 -4.02 19.53
N LEU A 170 -7.50 -5.00 18.99
CA LEU A 170 -7.98 -5.89 17.93
C LEU A 170 -9.19 -6.72 18.38
N ALA A 171 -9.13 -7.32 19.56
CA ALA A 171 -10.24 -8.10 20.10
C ALA A 171 -11.50 -7.25 20.36
N GLU A 172 -11.32 -5.99 20.78
CA GLU A 172 -12.42 -5.04 20.96
C GLU A 172 -12.99 -4.55 19.64
N ALA A 173 -12.15 -4.35 18.62
CA ALA A 173 -12.62 -4.03 17.26
C ALA A 173 -13.44 -5.19 16.68
N ILE A 174 -12.94 -6.42 16.78
CA ILE A 174 -13.67 -7.62 16.34
C ILE A 174 -15.02 -7.74 17.08
N ARG A 175 -15.05 -7.49 18.39
CA ARG A 175 -16.30 -7.53 19.16
C ARG A 175 -17.29 -6.46 18.73
N ARG A 176 -16.83 -5.22 18.51
CA ARG A 176 -17.70 -4.11 18.08
C ARG A 176 -18.33 -4.39 16.73
N ASP A 177 -17.57 -4.94 15.79
CA ASP A 177 -18.01 -5.10 14.41
C ASP A 177 -18.74 -6.44 14.16
N LEU A 178 -18.45 -7.50 14.94
CA LEU A 178 -18.94 -8.86 14.69
C LEU A 178 -19.70 -9.52 15.86
N GLY A 179 -19.84 -8.83 17.00
CA GLY A 179 -20.63 -9.30 18.13
C GLY A 179 -19.99 -10.46 18.92
N GLU A 180 -20.82 -11.16 19.71
CA GLU A 180 -20.40 -12.25 20.61
C GLU A 180 -20.04 -13.55 19.86
N ASP A 181 -20.59 -13.78 18.67
CA ASP A 181 -20.39 -15.00 17.87
C ASP A 181 -18.91 -15.20 17.47
N ALA A 182 -18.23 -14.12 17.08
CA ALA A 182 -16.79 -14.13 16.79
C ALA A 182 -15.94 -14.49 18.02
N ARG A 183 -16.41 -14.14 19.22
CA ARG A 183 -15.70 -14.41 20.48
C ARG A 183 -15.85 -15.86 20.91
N GLN A 184 -17.02 -16.46 20.71
CA GLN A 184 -17.25 -17.88 20.99
C GLN A 184 -16.40 -18.75 20.06
N LEU A 185 -16.31 -18.38 18.79
CA LEU A 185 -15.51 -19.11 17.80
C LEU A 185 -13.99 -19.02 18.07
N LEU A 186 -13.50 -17.85 18.49
CA LEU A 186 -12.11 -17.71 18.94
C LEU A 186 -11.78 -18.48 20.22
N ARG A 187 -12.79 -18.87 21.00
CA ARG A 187 -12.60 -19.68 22.23
C ARG A 187 -12.74 -21.17 21.98
N SER A 188 -13.41 -21.59 20.91
CA SER A 188 -13.56 -23.01 20.58
C SER A 188 -12.32 -23.62 19.91
N ASP A 189 -11.42 -22.78 19.41
CA ASP A 189 -10.27 -23.20 18.58
C ASP A 189 -8.93 -23.24 19.31
N PHE A 190 -8.93 -22.89 20.60
CA PHE A 190 -7.79 -22.92 21.51
C PHE A 190 -8.17 -23.66 22.79
#